data_AF-A0A7K2ZBF5-F1
#
_entry.id   AF-A0A7K2ZBF5-F1
#
_cell.length_a   1.000
_cell.length_b   1.000
_cell.length_c   1.000
_cell.angle_alpha   90.00
_cell.angle_beta   90.00
_cell.angle_gamma   90.00
#
_symmetry.space_group_name_H-M   'P 1'
#
loop_
_entity.id
_entity.type
_entity.pdbx_description
1 polymer ?
#
loop_
_entity_poly.entity_id
_entity_poly.type
_entity_poly.pdbx_seq_one_letter_code
_entity_poly.pdbx_strand_id
1 'polypeptide(L)' 'LVGEPPMAYLTGWRLALAADLLRESDATVEAVGRKVGYSAPFAFSTAFKRVRGVSPQEYRGNLPERQQNLPER' A
#
# COMPACT_ATOMS: atom_id res chain seq x y z
N LEU A 1 0.42 29.36 13.27
CA LEU A 1 0.94 28.22 14.03
C LEU A 1 0.44 26.95 13.34
N VAL A 2 1.31 26.28 12.59
CA VAL A 2 0.97 25.04 11.85
C VAL A 2 0.77 23.93 12.88
N GLY A 3 -0.49 23.61 13.16
CA GLY A 3 -0.94 22.77 14.26
C GLY A 3 -1.39 21.39 13.83
N GLU A 4 -0.58 20.68 13.06
CA GLU A 4 -0.77 19.24 12.84
C GLU A 4 0.40 18.48 13.49
N PRO A 5 0.13 17.47 14.33
CA PRO A 5 1.19 16.71 14.97
C PRO A 5 2.04 16.02 13.88
N PRO A 6 3.38 16.11 13.92
CA PRO A 6 4.27 15.67 12.84
C PRO A 6 4.08 14.20 12.39
N MET A 7 3.42 13.38 13.21
CA MET A 7 3.19 11.96 12.95
C MET A 7 1.96 11.67 12.08
N ALA A 8 0.93 12.54 12.08
CA ALA A 8 -0.29 12.32 11.29
C ALA A 8 -0.03 12.50 9.79
N TYR A 9 0.76 13.52 9.44
CA TYR A 9 1.15 13.81 8.05
C TYR A 9 1.99 12.68 7.44
N LEU A 10 2.84 12.04 8.25
CA LEU A 10 3.63 10.88 7.82
C LEU A 10 2.77 9.66 7.51
N THR A 11 1.63 9.50 8.19
CA THR A 11 0.72 8.36 7.92
C THR A 11 0.08 8.50 6.55
N GLY A 12 -0.40 9.70 6.20
CA GLY A 12 -0.93 9.99 4.87
C GLY A 12 0.10 9.75 3.76
N TRP A 13 1.33 10.27 3.95
CA TRP A 13 2.40 10.09 2.97
C TRP A 13 2.86 8.63 2.82
N ARG A 14 3.00 7.88 3.93
CA ARG A 14 3.34 6.44 3.89
C ARG A 14 2.29 5.63 3.14
N LEU A 15 1.01 5.94 3.34
CA LEU A 15 -0.08 5.26 2.64
C LEU A 15 -0.23 5.72 1.19
N ALA A 16 0.28 6.91 0.82
CA ALA A 16 0.45 7.32 -0.57
C ALA A 16 1.53 6.49 -1.27
N LEU A 17 2.73 6.45 -0.71
CA LEU A 17 3.81 5.61 -1.23
C LEU A 17 3.41 4.13 -1.32
N ALA A 18 2.67 3.62 -0.32
CA ALA A 18 2.16 2.25 -0.36
C ALA A 18 1.22 2.02 -1.54
N ALA A 19 0.37 2.99 -1.88
CA ALA A 19 -0.56 2.88 -3.00
C ALA A 19 0.18 2.80 -4.34
N ASP A 20 1.23 3.60 -4.52
CA ASP A 20 2.08 3.57 -5.71
C ASP A 20 2.79 2.22 -5.83
N LEU A 21 3.40 1.74 -4.74
CA LEU A 21 4.05 0.43 -4.70
C LEU A 21 3.09 -0.74 -4.99
N LEU A 22 1.85 -0.68 -4.50
CA LEU A 22 0.83 -1.69 -4.79
C LEU A 22 0.42 -1.72 -6.27
N ARG A 23 0.61 -0.62 -7.01
CA ARG A 23 0.26 -0.51 -8.43
C ARG A 23 1.41 -0.78 -9.38
N GLU A 24 2.61 -0.39 -8.99
CA GLU A 24 3.79 -0.38 -9.84
C GLU A 24 4.66 -1.63 -9.67
N SER A 25 4.38 -2.46 -8.66
CA SER A 25 5.19 -3.65 -8.36
C SER A 25 4.35 -4.88 -8.05
N ASP A 26 4.94 -6.05 -8.31
CA ASP A 26 4.42 -7.36 -7.88
C ASP A 26 4.71 -7.68 -6.41
N ALA A 27 5.31 -6.74 -5.66
CA ALA A 27 5.64 -6.94 -4.25
C ALA A 27 4.38 -7.34 -3.47
N THR A 28 4.44 -8.28 -2.53
CA THR A 28 3.27 -8.67 -1.76
C THR A 28 2.74 -7.51 -0.89
N VAL A 29 1.46 -7.55 -0.53
CA VAL A 29 0.85 -6.56 0.39
C VAL A 29 1.66 -6.43 1.69
N GLU A 30 2.17 -7.57 2.18
CA GLU A 30 3.06 -7.62 3.34
C GLU A 30 4.41 -6.91 3.09
N ALA A 31 5.05 -7.16 1.95
CA ALA A 31 6.32 -6.53 1.60
C ALA A 31 6.17 -5.01 1.48
N VAL A 32 5.07 -4.53 0.88
CA VAL A 32 4.73 -3.11 0.83
C VAL A 32 4.53 -2.54 2.23
N GLY A 33 3.77 -3.22 3.10
CA GLY A 33 3.56 -2.80 4.48
C GLY A 33 4.88 -2.62 5.23
N ARG A 34 5.80 -3.59 5.15
CA ARG A 34 7.14 -3.46 5.74
C ARG A 34 7.92 -2.28 5.19
N LYS A 35 7.91 -2.09 3.87
CA LYS A 35 8.64 -1.01 3.19
C LYS A 35 8.17 0.39 3.60
N VAL A 36 6.89 0.55 3.93
CA VAL A 36 6.33 1.83 4.41
C VAL A 36 6.27 1.94 5.94
N GLY A 37 6.93 1.03 6.66
CA GLY A 37 7.14 1.12 8.11
C GLY A 37 6.09 0.43 8.98
N TYR A 38 5.31 -0.49 8.42
CA TYR A 38 4.38 -1.35 9.17
C TYR A 38 4.97 -2.76 9.33
N SER A 39 5.34 -3.10 10.56
CA SER A 39 5.84 -4.44 10.89
C SER A 39 4.73 -5.50 10.88
N ALA A 40 3.48 -5.10 11.11
CA ALA A 40 2.32 -5.98 11.12
C ALA A 40 1.45 -5.75 9.87
N PRO A 41 1.25 -6.77 9.00
CA PRO A 41 0.46 -6.65 7.78
C PRO A 41 -0.98 -6.22 8.04
N PHE A 42 -1.57 -6.69 9.14
CA PHE A 42 -2.94 -6.34 9.52
C PHE A 42 -3.09 -4.85 9.87
N ALA A 43 -2.10 -4.28 10.56
CA ALA A 43 -2.09 -2.86 10.90
C ALA A 43 -1.99 -1.98 9.65
N PHE A 44 -1.16 -2.39 8.68
CA PHE A 44 -1.09 -1.75 7.37
C PHE A 44 -2.44 -1.80 6.64
N SER A 45 -3.02 -2.99 6.47
CA SER A 45 -4.28 -3.17 5.74
C SER A 45 -5.43 -2.37 6.36
N THR A 46 -5.49 -2.30 7.69
CA THR A 46 -6.49 -1.50 8.41
C THR A 46 -6.31 -0.01 8.17
N ALA A 47 -5.08 0.49 8.31
CA ALA A 47 -4.77 1.91 8.08
C ALA A 47 -5.02 2.31 6.62
N PHE A 48 -4.60 1.46 5.68
CA PHE A 48 -4.80 1.68 4.25
C PHE A 48 -6.29 1.75 3.91
N LYS A 49 -7.10 0.76 4.35
CA LYS A 49 -8.54 0.75 4.12
C LYS A 49 -9.23 1.98 4.71
N ARG A 50 -8.83 2.41 5.92
CA ARG A 50 -9.38 3.60 6.56
C ARG A 50 -9.15 4.87 5.74
N VAL A 51 -7.98 5.00 5.09
CA VAL A 51 -7.61 6.19 4.31
C VAL A 51 -8.06 6.13 2.85
N ARG A 52 -8.09 4.94 2.24
CA ARG A 52 -8.36 4.74 0.81
C ARG A 52 -9.74 4.17 0.49
N GLY A 53 -10.50 3.73 1.49
CA GLY A 53 -11.84 3.14 1.34
C GLY A 53 -11.84 1.67 0.91
N VAL A 54 -10.75 1.14 0.36
CA VAL A 54 -10.61 -0.26 -0.11
C VAL A 54 -9.37 -0.91 0.50
N SER A 55 -9.35 -2.25 0.60
CA SER A 55 -8.17 -2.95 1.10
C SER A 55 -6.98 -2.84 0.12
N PRO A 56 -5.74 -3.04 0.57
CA PRO A 56 -4.56 -3.08 -0.31
C PRO A 56 -4.67 -4.10 -1.45
N GLN A 57 -5.33 -5.24 -1.20
CA GLN A 57 -5.47 -6.31 -2.17
C GLN A 57 -6.52 -5.95 -3.24
N GLU A 58 -7.66 -5.37 -2.84
CA GLU A 58 -8.65 -4.81 -3.77
C GLU A 58 -8.05 -3.64 -4.58
N TYR A 59 -7.23 -2.81 -3.94
CA TYR A 59 -6.55 -1.70 -4.60
C TYR A 59 -5.60 -2.17 -5.71
N ARG A 60 -4.94 -3.33 -5.51
CA ARG A 60 -4.14 -4.01 -6.54
C ARG A 60 -5.00 -4.66 -7.62
N GLY A 61 -6.04 -5.39 -7.21
CA GLY A 61 -6.91 -6.18 -8.11
C GLY A 61 -7.71 -5.35 -9.13
N ASN A 62 -7.80 -4.02 -8.94
CA ASN A 62 -8.37 -3.11 -9.95
C ASN A 62 -7.40 -2.74 -11.09
N LEU A 63 -6.19 -3.32 -11.13
CA LEU A 63 -5.35 -3.27 -12.33
C LEU A 63 -5.86 -4.31 -13.32
N PRO A 64 -6.08 -3.97 -14.60
CA PRO A 64 -6.33 -4.99 -15.62
C PRO A 64 -5.15 -5.96 -15.56
N GLU A 65 -5.46 -7.25 -15.39
CA GLU A 65 -4.55 -8.39 -15.27
C GLU A 65 -3.27 -8.18 -16.09
N ARG A 66 -2.24 -7.57 -15.46
CA ARG A 66 -0.98 -7.26 -16.15
C ARG A 66 -0.16 -8.54 -16.20
N GLN A 67 -0.44 -9.32 -17.25
CA GLN A 67 0.47 -10.26 -17.91
C GLN A 67 1.42 -11.01 -16.97
N GLN A 68 0.88 -11.85 -16.08
CA GLN A 68 1.66 -12.92 -15.44
C GLN A 68 1.78 -14.16 -16.34
N ASN A 69 1.65 -13.99 -17.66
CA ASN A 69 1.96 -15.03 -18.66
C ASN A 69 3.31 -14.73 -19.33
N LEU A 70 4.41 -14.87 -18.59
CA LEU A 70 5.71 -15.10 -19.21
C LEU A 70 5.97 -16.61 -19.14
N PRO A 71 5.95 -17.37 -20.26
CA PRO A 71 6.30 -18.78 -20.24
C PRO A 71 7.78 -18.93 -19.89
N GLU A 72 8.05 -19.86 -18.98
CA GLU A 72 9.37 -20.34 -18.60
C GLU A 72 10.18 -20.69 -19.87
N ARG A 73 11.41 -20.19 -19.97
CA ARG A 73 12.43 -20.68 -20.91
C ARG A 73 13.59 -21.25 -20.13
#